data_AF-A0A559R8M0-F1
#
_entry.id   AF-A0A559R8M0-F1
#
_cell.length_a   1.000
_cell.length_b   1.000
_cell.length_c   1.000
_cell.angle_alpha   90.00
_cell.angle_beta   90.00
_cell.angle_gamma   90.00
#
_symmetry.space_group_name_H-M   'P 1'
#
loop_
_entity.id
_entity.type
_entity.pdbx_description
1 polymer ?
#
loop_
_entity_poly.entity_id
_entity_poly.type
_entity_poly.pdbx_seq_one_letter_code
_entity_poly.pdbx_strand_id
1 'polypeptide(L)'
;MAKPKDIIVTTTASIVGMKVVKHIQPVSAHIVLGTNVFSDFLGGLTDVFGGKSSSYQKRLNSIYEDAITKIKYSCYEVGGNCVLGLKIDIDEISGKGKSMFMITAIGTAVISKHENGNEIKQKTIAEKISVDEINDLRQKNLIIKKAKEDTLNFNNDTWQFITSNQMIEVFPFLLTKLSYFLNSNYPENKINEFTEKLKIYIDNLSDENKHKILYNFILKNDDNTTINEIKTIIKELFLLDFDLTIELIQNENISKNKIGLSIATFDKSHYDYNDIEGFNRITESINNSFPKRGTKSLKKQILSSKEKEVWICECSKTNNATNEYCSSCENDIYGFKSSELQPKQVIEYIVEKITIINELTKETN
;
A
#
# COMPACT_ATOMS: atom_id res chain seq x y z
N MET A 1 -24.50 -13.33 21.68
CA MET A 1 -23.98 -11.96 21.44
C MET A 1 -24.28 -11.60 19.99
N ALA A 2 -24.75 -10.38 19.72
CA ALA A 2 -24.99 -9.93 18.35
C ALA A 2 -23.66 -9.89 17.57
N LYS A 3 -23.62 -10.14 16.26
CA LYS A 3 -22.41 -9.83 15.49
C LYS A 3 -22.43 -8.32 15.18
N PRO A 4 -21.27 -7.65 15.01
CA PRO A 4 -21.23 -6.22 14.66
C PRO A 4 -22.14 -5.87 13.47
N LYS A 5 -22.20 -6.74 12.47
CA LYS A 5 -23.08 -6.59 11.29
C LYS A 5 -24.59 -6.59 11.60
N ASP A 6 -25.00 -7.21 12.70
CA ASP A 6 -26.41 -7.41 13.09
C ASP A 6 -26.91 -6.27 14.00
N ILE A 7 -26.07 -5.28 14.33
CA ILE A 7 -26.46 -4.14 15.18
C ILE A 7 -27.39 -3.21 14.40
N ILE A 8 -28.57 -2.96 14.98
CA ILE A 8 -29.55 -2.03 14.42
C ILE A 8 -29.11 -0.61 14.73
N VAL A 9 -29.07 0.24 13.71
CA VAL A 9 -28.74 1.67 13.85
C VAL A 9 -29.90 2.49 13.32
N THR A 10 -30.33 3.48 14.07
CA THR A 10 -31.39 4.41 13.65
C THR A 10 -31.05 5.84 14.04
N THR A 11 -31.52 6.79 13.23
CA THR A 11 -31.48 8.22 13.55
C THR A 11 -32.56 8.63 14.57
N THR A 12 -33.55 7.78 14.82
CA THR A 12 -34.62 8.03 15.79
C THR A 12 -34.19 7.71 17.22
N ALA A 13 -34.80 8.39 18.20
CA ALA A 13 -34.55 8.13 19.62
C ALA A 13 -35.15 6.82 20.14
N SER A 14 -36.00 6.15 19.35
CA SER A 14 -36.65 4.88 19.68
C SER A 14 -37.02 4.10 18.41
N ILE A 15 -37.15 2.78 18.53
CA ILE A 15 -37.61 1.90 17.45
C ILE A 15 -38.98 1.33 17.83
N VAL A 16 -39.97 1.50 16.96
CA VAL A 16 -41.33 0.98 17.19
C VAL A 16 -41.28 -0.55 17.31
N GLY A 17 -41.90 -1.10 18.36
CA GLY A 17 -41.94 -2.54 18.64
C GLY A 17 -40.68 -3.11 19.29
N MET A 18 -39.70 -2.27 19.62
CA MET A 18 -38.55 -2.62 20.45
C MET A 18 -38.55 -1.79 21.74
N LYS A 19 -38.31 -2.46 22.87
CA LYS A 19 -38.14 -1.84 24.17
C LYS A 19 -36.66 -1.75 24.52
N VAL A 20 -36.19 -0.56 24.87
CA VAL A 20 -34.85 -0.37 25.44
C VAL A 20 -34.85 -0.95 26.86
N VAL A 21 -33.99 -1.96 27.07
CA VAL A 21 -33.77 -2.63 28.35
C VAL A 21 -32.70 -1.92 29.16
N LYS A 22 -31.67 -1.38 28.49
CA LYS A 22 -30.56 -0.68 29.14
C LYS A 22 -29.95 0.34 28.20
N HIS A 23 -29.77 1.57 28.67
CA HIS A 23 -28.85 2.53 28.04
C HIS A 23 -27.43 2.23 28.54
N ILE A 24 -26.48 2.05 27.62
CA ILE A 24 -25.10 1.71 27.98
C ILE A 24 -24.29 3.00 28.10
N GLN A 25 -23.98 3.63 26.96
CA GLN A 25 -23.24 4.88 26.87
C GLN A 25 -23.36 5.49 25.46
N PRO A 26 -23.03 6.78 25.30
CA PRO A 26 -22.75 7.33 23.98
C PRO A 26 -21.59 6.61 23.30
N VAL A 27 -21.67 6.45 21.99
CA VAL A 27 -20.62 5.89 21.14
C VAL A 27 -20.37 6.81 19.96
N SER A 28 -19.12 6.86 19.50
CA SER A 28 -18.72 7.61 18.33
C SER A 28 -17.85 6.79 17.38
N ALA A 29 -17.78 7.25 16.14
CA ALA A 29 -16.82 6.81 15.13
C ALA A 29 -16.35 8.01 14.33
N HIS A 30 -15.05 8.04 14.05
CA HIS A 30 -14.41 9.13 13.31
C HIS A 30 -13.69 8.59 12.08
N ILE A 31 -13.81 9.31 10.97
CA ILE A 31 -13.10 9.05 9.72
C ILE A 31 -12.44 10.37 9.30
N VAL A 32 -11.13 10.35 9.08
CA VAL A 32 -10.36 11.51 8.61
C VAL A 32 -9.98 11.26 7.15
N LEU A 33 -10.32 12.21 6.28
CA LEU A 33 -9.98 12.21 4.87
C LEU A 33 -8.95 13.29 4.59
N GLY A 34 -7.81 12.89 4.02
CA GLY A 34 -6.71 13.77 3.69
C GLY A 34 -6.97 14.68 2.49
N THR A 35 -6.19 15.76 2.38
CA THR A 35 -6.31 16.78 1.33
C THR A 35 -6.22 16.20 -0.07
N ASN A 36 -5.30 15.27 -0.36
CA ASN A 36 -5.18 14.67 -1.70
C ASN A 36 -6.45 13.93 -2.12
N VAL A 37 -7.08 13.20 -1.18
CA VAL A 37 -8.32 12.44 -1.43
C VAL A 37 -9.50 13.36 -1.76
N PHE A 38 -9.54 14.55 -1.15
CA PHE A 38 -10.62 15.52 -1.37
C PHE A 38 -10.31 16.53 -2.49
N SER A 39 -9.04 16.86 -2.72
CA SER A 39 -8.58 17.66 -3.85
C SER A 39 -8.78 16.92 -5.17
N ASP A 40 -8.58 15.60 -5.22
CA ASP A 40 -8.97 14.78 -6.39
C ASP A 40 -10.48 14.75 -6.59
N PHE A 41 -11.24 14.80 -5.49
CA PHE A 41 -12.71 14.85 -5.47
C PHE A 41 -13.28 16.19 -5.98
N LEU A 42 -12.58 17.31 -5.77
CA LEU A 42 -12.93 18.64 -6.30
C LEU A 42 -12.27 18.96 -7.65
N GLY A 43 -11.07 18.47 -7.90
CA GLY A 43 -10.28 18.72 -9.11
C GLY A 43 -10.82 17.98 -10.33
N GLY A 44 -11.50 16.85 -10.14
CA GLY A 44 -12.25 16.17 -11.20
C GLY A 44 -13.60 16.84 -11.55
N LEU A 45 -14.00 17.90 -10.83
CA LEU A 45 -15.31 18.56 -10.95
C LEU A 45 -15.24 19.93 -11.64
N THR A 46 -14.06 20.53 -11.82
CA THR A 46 -13.95 21.87 -12.43
C THR A 46 -14.46 21.94 -13.88
N ASP A 47 -14.60 20.79 -14.57
CA ASP A 47 -15.10 20.76 -15.94
C ASP A 47 -16.61 20.45 -16.08
N VAL A 48 -17.35 20.21 -14.98
CA VAL A 48 -18.78 19.84 -15.06
C VAL A 48 -19.64 20.72 -14.17
N PHE A 49 -20.19 21.78 -14.78
CA PHE A 49 -21.28 22.57 -14.23
C PHE A 49 -22.43 21.68 -13.69
N GLY A 50 -22.68 21.74 -12.38
CA GLY A 50 -24.03 21.64 -11.80
C GLY A 50 -24.84 20.36 -12.00
N GLY A 51 -24.24 19.23 -12.34
CA GLY A 51 -24.92 17.92 -12.48
C GLY A 51 -24.41 16.90 -11.47
N LYS A 52 -25.30 16.03 -10.96
CA LYS A 52 -24.97 14.90 -10.06
C LYS A 52 -23.77 14.11 -10.60
N SER A 53 -22.57 14.39 -10.11
CA SER A 53 -21.39 13.58 -10.42
C SER A 53 -21.55 12.25 -9.69
N SER A 54 -21.86 11.19 -10.45
CA SER A 54 -22.09 9.85 -9.94
C SER A 54 -20.92 9.33 -9.10
N SER A 55 -19.69 9.72 -9.42
CA SER A 55 -18.47 9.40 -8.65
C SER A 55 -18.43 10.07 -7.27
N TYR A 56 -18.76 11.35 -7.18
CA TYR A 56 -18.81 12.12 -5.93
C TYR A 56 -19.84 11.51 -4.97
N GLN A 57 -21.05 11.22 -5.49
CA GLN A 57 -22.12 10.62 -4.71
C GLN A 57 -21.79 9.22 -4.23
N LYS A 58 -21.19 8.38 -5.10
CA LYS A 58 -20.71 7.05 -4.72
C LYS A 58 -19.69 7.10 -3.60
N ARG A 59 -18.73 8.04 -3.67
CA ARG A 59 -17.69 8.16 -2.64
C ARG A 59 -18.23 8.68 -1.31
N LEU A 60 -19.14 9.67 -1.34
CA LEU A 60 -19.86 10.08 -0.13
C LEU A 60 -20.64 8.92 0.48
N ASN A 61 -21.39 8.17 -0.33
CA ASN A 61 -22.12 6.99 0.17
C ASN A 61 -21.19 5.98 0.83
N SER A 62 -20.02 5.70 0.23
CA SER A 62 -19.01 4.82 0.83
C SER A 62 -18.55 5.33 2.19
N ILE A 63 -18.29 6.64 2.34
CA ILE A 63 -17.88 7.25 3.61
C ILE A 63 -18.99 7.12 4.67
N TYR A 64 -20.25 7.29 4.27
CA TYR A 64 -21.41 7.10 5.15
C TYR A 64 -21.53 5.64 5.61
N GLU A 65 -21.40 4.67 4.71
CA GLU A 65 -21.43 3.24 5.04
C GLU A 65 -20.27 2.84 5.96
N ASP A 66 -19.08 3.38 5.74
CA ASP A 66 -17.92 3.17 6.61
C ASP A 66 -18.17 3.73 8.01
N ALA A 67 -18.76 4.93 8.12
CA ALA A 67 -19.08 5.54 9.41
C ALA A 67 -20.12 4.72 10.19
N ILE A 68 -21.16 4.23 9.49
CA ILE A 68 -22.18 3.34 10.06
C ILE A 68 -21.56 2.02 10.49
N THR A 69 -20.66 1.46 9.69
CA THR A 69 -19.96 0.21 10.03
C THR A 69 -19.11 0.38 11.28
N LYS A 70 -18.30 1.45 11.36
CA LYS A 70 -17.47 1.73 12.53
C LYS A 70 -18.29 1.95 13.80
N ILE A 71 -19.38 2.73 13.76
CA ILE A 71 -20.18 2.96 14.96
C ILE A 71 -20.92 1.70 15.43
N LYS A 72 -21.24 0.76 14.51
CA LYS A 72 -21.72 -0.58 14.88
C LYS A 72 -20.64 -1.34 15.65
N TYR A 73 -19.39 -1.31 15.21
CA TYR A 73 -18.28 -1.90 15.98
C TYR A 73 -18.14 -1.27 17.37
N SER A 74 -18.14 0.07 17.47
CA SER A 74 -18.09 0.77 18.77
C SER A 74 -19.24 0.35 19.69
N CYS A 75 -20.46 0.19 19.15
CA CYS A 75 -21.61 -0.29 19.90
C CYS A 75 -21.45 -1.74 20.38
N TYR A 76 -20.89 -2.60 19.53
CA TYR A 76 -20.63 -4.00 19.85
C TYR A 76 -19.62 -4.14 21.01
N GLU A 77 -18.53 -3.38 20.96
CA GLU A 77 -17.46 -3.43 21.97
C GLU A 77 -17.95 -3.06 23.37
N VAL A 78 -18.90 -2.13 23.47
CA VAL A 78 -19.52 -1.74 24.75
C VAL A 78 -20.68 -2.68 25.16
N GLY A 79 -20.92 -3.75 24.41
CA GLY A 79 -21.95 -4.76 24.69
C GLY A 79 -23.37 -4.36 24.28
N GLY A 80 -23.50 -3.35 23.41
CA GLY A 80 -24.76 -2.91 22.82
C GLY A 80 -25.22 -3.82 21.68
N ASN A 81 -26.52 -3.79 21.40
CA ASN A 81 -27.11 -4.45 20.23
C ASN A 81 -27.89 -3.48 19.33
N CYS A 82 -27.93 -2.20 19.70
CA CYS A 82 -28.65 -1.16 18.97
C CYS A 82 -28.03 0.21 19.23
N VAL A 83 -27.95 1.04 18.19
CA VAL A 83 -27.57 2.46 18.27
C VAL A 83 -28.81 3.30 17.97
N LEU A 84 -29.20 4.15 18.92
CA LEU A 84 -30.31 5.11 18.78
C LEU A 84 -29.78 6.52 18.58
N GLY A 85 -30.54 7.36 17.87
CA GLY A 85 -30.21 8.77 17.68
C GLY A 85 -28.92 8.99 16.90
N LEU A 86 -28.65 8.16 15.88
CA LEU A 86 -27.50 8.35 15.00
C LEU A 86 -27.52 9.76 14.40
N LYS A 87 -26.41 10.47 14.55
CA LYS A 87 -26.10 11.70 13.83
C LYS A 87 -24.74 11.54 13.16
N ILE A 88 -24.64 11.99 11.91
CA ILE A 88 -23.38 12.03 11.17
C ILE A 88 -23.15 13.47 10.75
N ASP A 89 -22.03 14.03 11.19
CA ASP A 89 -21.57 15.36 10.83
C ASP A 89 -20.29 15.26 9.98
N ILE A 90 -20.12 16.17 9.03
CA ILE A 90 -18.92 16.29 8.19
C ILE A 90 -18.34 17.68 8.43
N ASP A 91 -17.17 17.73 9.04
CA ASP A 91 -16.48 18.96 9.39
C ASP A 91 -15.20 19.11 8.56
N GLU A 92 -14.90 20.33 8.14
CA GLU A 92 -13.63 20.66 7.53
C GLU A 92 -12.62 21.07 8.61
N ILE A 93 -11.48 20.37 8.64
CA ILE A 93 -10.31 20.69 9.46
C ILE A 93 -9.23 21.24 8.54
N SER A 94 -9.13 22.56 8.48
CA SER A 94 -8.16 23.26 7.63
C SER A 94 -7.02 23.86 8.43
N GLY A 95 -5.77 23.61 8.01
CA GLY A 95 -4.56 24.13 8.66
C GLY A 95 -3.31 24.03 7.79
N LYS A 96 -2.46 25.08 7.80
CA LYS A 96 -1.19 25.15 7.05
C LYS A 96 -1.32 24.81 5.55
N GLY A 97 -2.40 25.24 4.90
CA GLY A 97 -2.64 24.99 3.47
C GLY A 97 -3.11 23.57 3.12
N LYS A 98 -3.38 22.72 4.11
CA LYS A 98 -3.99 21.39 3.94
C LYS A 98 -5.43 21.44 4.46
N SER A 99 -6.39 21.02 3.64
CA SER A 99 -7.79 20.85 4.04
C SER A 99 -8.05 19.36 4.26
N MET A 100 -8.47 18.97 5.47
CA MET A 100 -8.88 17.62 5.81
C MET A 100 -10.36 17.61 6.15
N PHE A 101 -11.06 16.51 5.88
CA PHE A 101 -12.45 16.37 6.29
C PHE A 101 -12.55 15.33 7.39
N MET A 102 -13.24 15.66 8.47
CA MET A 102 -13.56 14.73 9.54
C MET A 102 -15.04 14.40 9.48
N ILE A 103 -15.34 13.12 9.34
CA ILE A 103 -16.69 12.59 9.44
C ILE A 103 -16.84 12.00 10.83
N THR A 104 -17.83 12.50 11.57
CA THR A 104 -18.11 12.10 12.94
C THR A 104 -19.52 11.51 13.00
N ALA A 105 -19.60 10.21 13.28
CA ALA A 105 -20.85 9.54 13.62
C ALA A 105 -20.97 9.43 15.15
N ILE A 106 -22.11 9.83 15.70
CA ILE A 106 -22.42 9.71 17.13
C ILE A 106 -23.80 9.09 17.34
N GLY A 107 -23.98 8.37 18.44
CA GLY A 107 -25.26 7.81 18.84
C GLY A 107 -25.22 7.25 20.25
N THR A 108 -26.32 6.68 20.73
CA THR A 108 -26.39 6.03 22.03
C THR A 108 -26.45 4.53 21.87
N ALA A 109 -25.47 3.81 22.41
CA ALA A 109 -25.49 2.34 22.47
C ALA A 109 -26.47 1.88 23.56
N VAL A 110 -27.37 0.98 23.17
CA VAL A 110 -28.38 0.42 24.05
C VAL A 110 -28.49 -1.10 23.89
N ILE A 111 -29.09 -1.74 24.89
CA ILE A 111 -29.63 -3.09 24.79
C ILE A 111 -31.14 -2.95 24.56
N SER A 112 -31.62 -3.35 23.39
CA SER A 112 -33.04 -3.39 23.06
C SER A 112 -33.53 -4.83 22.83
N LYS A 113 -34.81 -5.07 23.11
CA LYS A 113 -35.50 -6.35 22.87
C LYS A 113 -36.84 -6.09 22.20
N HIS A 114 -37.32 -7.03 21.38
CA HIS A 114 -38.67 -6.94 20.85
C HIS A 114 -39.71 -7.07 21.97
N GLU A 115 -40.78 -6.27 21.90
CA GLU A 115 -41.85 -6.27 22.92
C GLU A 115 -42.68 -7.56 22.93
N ASN A 116 -42.70 -8.29 21.82
CA ASN A 116 -43.33 -9.61 21.73
C ASN A 116 -42.24 -10.67 21.53
N GLY A 117 -42.10 -11.59 22.48
CA GLY A 117 -41.04 -12.62 22.54
C GLY A 117 -41.04 -13.68 21.42
N ASN A 118 -41.70 -13.41 20.30
CA ASN A 118 -41.49 -14.17 19.08
C ASN A 118 -40.29 -13.54 18.38
N GLU A 119 -39.17 -14.27 18.33
CA GLU A 119 -38.18 -14.05 17.30
C GLU A 119 -38.92 -14.02 15.96
N ILE A 120 -39.07 -12.83 15.39
CA ILE A 120 -39.36 -12.72 13.97
C ILE A 120 -38.14 -13.37 13.34
N LYS A 121 -38.26 -14.65 12.97
CA LYS A 121 -37.41 -15.24 11.96
C LYS A 121 -37.53 -14.29 10.79
N GLN A 122 -36.55 -13.40 10.64
CA GLN A 122 -36.48 -12.50 9.51
C GLN A 122 -36.47 -13.43 8.31
N LYS A 123 -37.63 -13.57 7.68
CA LYS A 123 -37.73 -14.06 6.33
C LYS A 123 -36.85 -13.08 5.58
N THR A 124 -35.66 -13.53 5.21
CA THR A 124 -34.60 -12.74 4.60
C THR A 124 -35.28 -11.84 3.59
N ILE A 125 -35.44 -10.55 3.92
CA ILE A 125 -35.93 -9.58 2.96
C ILE A 125 -34.84 -9.65 1.90
N ALA A 126 -35.16 -10.17 0.72
CA ALA A 126 -34.20 -10.29 -0.35
C ALA A 126 -33.50 -8.94 -0.46
N GLU A 127 -32.17 -8.92 -0.28
CA GLU A 127 -31.38 -7.70 -0.36
C GLU A 127 -31.77 -6.99 -1.66
N LYS A 128 -32.32 -5.78 -1.53
CA LYS A 128 -32.75 -5.02 -2.70
C LYS A 128 -31.49 -4.49 -3.38
N ILE A 129 -31.11 -5.11 -4.49
CA ILE A 129 -29.97 -4.67 -5.29
C ILE A 129 -30.44 -3.50 -6.19
N SER A 130 -29.69 -2.42 -6.18
CA SER A 130 -29.91 -1.28 -7.07
C SER A 130 -29.51 -1.60 -8.51
N VAL A 131 -30.12 -0.91 -9.48
CA VAL A 131 -29.71 -1.02 -10.89
C VAL A 131 -28.25 -0.55 -11.07
N ASP A 132 -27.80 0.40 -10.26
CA ASP A 132 -26.43 0.92 -10.30
C ASP A 132 -25.41 -0.15 -9.88
N GLU A 133 -25.67 -0.91 -8.82
CA GLU A 133 -24.81 -2.03 -8.41
C GLU A 133 -24.72 -3.11 -9.50
N ILE A 134 -25.84 -3.41 -10.17
CA ILE A 134 -25.85 -4.35 -11.31
C ILE A 134 -25.00 -3.81 -12.47
N ASN A 135 -25.12 -2.51 -12.78
CA ASN A 135 -24.37 -1.89 -13.86
C ASN A 135 -22.88 -1.78 -13.55
N ASP A 136 -22.51 -1.49 -12.30
CA ASP A 136 -21.12 -1.49 -11.84
C ASP A 136 -20.51 -2.88 -11.95
N LEU A 137 -21.20 -3.93 -11.52
CA LEU A 137 -20.75 -5.31 -11.69
C LEU A 137 -20.61 -5.71 -13.17
N ARG A 138 -21.54 -5.29 -14.04
CA ARG A 138 -21.43 -5.50 -15.49
C ARG A 138 -20.19 -4.84 -16.06
N GLN A 139 -19.94 -3.58 -15.70
CA GLN A 139 -18.80 -2.82 -16.19
C GLN A 139 -17.47 -3.38 -15.65
N LYS A 140 -17.43 -3.78 -14.38
CA LYS A 140 -16.28 -4.47 -13.77
C LYS A 140 -15.93 -5.74 -14.56
N ASN A 141 -16.92 -6.60 -14.80
CA ASN A 141 -16.73 -7.84 -15.56
C ASN A 141 -16.27 -7.58 -17.00
N LEU A 142 -16.81 -6.55 -17.66
CA LEU A 142 -16.40 -6.16 -19.01
C LEU A 142 -14.94 -5.70 -19.07
N ILE A 143 -14.51 -4.87 -18.12
CA ILE A 143 -13.12 -4.38 -18.04
C ILE A 143 -12.16 -5.55 -17.79
N ILE A 144 -12.49 -6.44 -16.85
CA ILE A 144 -11.66 -7.63 -16.56
C ILE A 144 -11.55 -8.51 -17.81
N LYS A 145 -12.65 -8.72 -18.54
CA LYS A 145 -12.63 -9.47 -19.80
C LYS A 145 -11.72 -8.80 -20.84
N LYS A 146 -11.87 -7.49 -21.07
CA LYS A 146 -11.04 -6.76 -22.02
C LYS A 146 -9.56 -6.75 -21.65
N ALA A 147 -9.23 -6.68 -20.36
CA ALA A 147 -7.86 -6.79 -19.87
C ALA A 147 -7.26 -8.17 -20.20
N LYS A 148 -8.02 -9.25 -19.96
CA LYS A 148 -7.59 -10.62 -20.31
C LYS A 148 -7.39 -10.82 -21.81
N GLU A 149 -8.20 -10.15 -22.63
CA GLU A 149 -8.15 -10.21 -24.09
C GLU A 149 -7.14 -9.21 -24.70
N ASP A 150 -6.43 -8.45 -23.88
CA ASP A 150 -5.49 -7.39 -24.31
C ASP A 150 -6.14 -6.25 -25.13
N THR A 151 -7.45 -6.03 -24.97
CA THR A 151 -8.23 -5.04 -25.74
C THR A 151 -8.76 -3.88 -24.90
N LEU A 152 -8.30 -3.76 -23.64
CA LEU A 152 -8.74 -2.67 -22.75
C LEU A 152 -8.24 -1.32 -23.26
N ASN A 153 -9.16 -0.35 -23.39
CA ASN A 153 -8.84 1.03 -23.74
C ASN A 153 -8.58 1.87 -22.48
N PHE A 154 -7.48 2.62 -22.45
CA PHE A 154 -7.06 3.43 -21.31
C PHE A 154 -7.57 4.87 -21.38
N ASN A 155 -8.85 5.05 -21.74
CA ASN A 155 -9.48 6.37 -21.71
C ASN A 155 -9.76 6.83 -20.27
N ASN A 156 -10.15 8.11 -20.11
CA ASN A 156 -10.39 8.70 -18.80
C ASN A 156 -11.46 7.94 -18.00
N ASP A 157 -12.54 7.53 -18.66
CA ASP A 157 -13.64 6.79 -18.02
C ASP A 157 -13.18 5.44 -17.45
N THR A 158 -12.32 4.73 -18.19
CA THR A 158 -11.79 3.44 -17.74
C THR A 158 -10.92 3.63 -16.51
N TRP A 159 -9.99 4.59 -16.52
CA TRP A 159 -9.17 4.93 -15.36
C TRP A 159 -10.02 5.33 -14.15
N GLN A 160 -10.97 6.25 -14.35
CA GLN A 160 -11.87 6.69 -13.28
C GLN A 160 -12.66 5.51 -12.70
N PHE A 161 -13.15 4.61 -13.53
CA PHE A 161 -13.93 3.46 -13.09
C PHE A 161 -13.07 2.45 -12.30
N ILE A 162 -11.91 2.04 -12.81
CA ILE A 162 -11.05 1.06 -12.12
C ILE A 162 -10.50 1.60 -10.81
N THR A 163 -10.20 2.91 -10.75
CA THR A 163 -9.72 3.58 -9.53
C THR A 163 -10.84 3.71 -8.51
N SER A 164 -12.00 4.23 -8.90
CA SER A 164 -13.12 4.45 -7.97
C SER A 164 -13.67 3.15 -7.39
N ASN A 165 -13.66 2.06 -8.19
CA ASN A 165 -14.10 0.73 -7.76
C ASN A 165 -12.95 -0.15 -7.25
N GLN A 166 -11.74 0.40 -7.10
CA GLN A 166 -10.56 -0.28 -6.56
C GLN A 166 -10.33 -1.67 -7.17
N MET A 167 -10.37 -1.75 -8.51
CA MET A 167 -10.36 -3.03 -9.23
C MET A 167 -8.96 -3.67 -9.28
N ILE A 168 -8.54 -4.31 -8.19
CA ILE A 168 -7.22 -4.96 -8.04
C ILE A 168 -6.93 -6.00 -9.14
N GLU A 169 -7.97 -6.63 -9.69
CA GLU A 169 -7.84 -7.71 -10.68
C GLU A 169 -7.21 -7.23 -12.00
N VAL A 170 -7.25 -5.93 -12.28
CA VAL A 170 -6.66 -5.32 -13.48
C VAL A 170 -5.19 -4.95 -13.26
N PHE A 171 -4.72 -4.88 -12.00
CA PHE A 171 -3.40 -4.35 -11.68
C PHE A 171 -2.24 -5.12 -12.37
N PRO A 172 -2.19 -6.47 -12.36
CA PRO A 172 -1.11 -7.19 -13.06
C PRO A 172 -1.05 -6.88 -14.55
N PHE A 173 -2.22 -6.70 -15.18
CA PHE A 173 -2.30 -6.32 -16.60
C PHE A 173 -1.74 -4.92 -16.85
N LEU A 174 -2.01 -3.96 -15.96
CA LEU A 174 -1.45 -2.60 -16.08
C LEU A 174 0.08 -2.60 -16.00
N LEU A 175 0.67 -3.43 -15.12
CA LEU A 175 2.13 -3.57 -15.03
C LEU A 175 2.73 -4.17 -16.32
N THR A 176 2.07 -5.16 -16.92
CA THR A 176 2.48 -5.69 -18.23
C THR A 176 2.42 -4.62 -19.32
N LYS A 177 1.42 -3.73 -19.29
CA LYS A 177 1.29 -2.62 -20.25
C LYS A 177 2.34 -1.55 -20.04
N LEU A 178 2.64 -1.19 -18.79
CA LEU A 178 3.77 -0.32 -18.45
C LEU A 178 5.06 -0.88 -19.04
N SER A 179 5.31 -2.17 -18.83
CA SER A 179 6.51 -2.84 -19.36
C SER A 179 6.59 -2.79 -20.88
N TYR A 180 5.47 -3.08 -21.57
CA TYR A 180 5.40 -2.96 -23.01
C TYR A 180 5.70 -1.52 -23.49
N PHE A 181 5.13 -0.50 -22.85
CA PHE A 181 5.35 0.89 -23.24
C PHE A 181 6.79 1.35 -23.01
N LEU A 182 7.41 0.99 -21.88
CA LEU A 182 8.79 1.34 -21.56
C LEU A 182 9.82 0.69 -22.50
N ASN A 183 9.52 -0.50 -23.02
CA ASN A 183 10.42 -1.25 -23.90
C ASN A 183 10.10 -1.12 -25.39
N SER A 184 9.11 -0.32 -25.75
CA SER A 184 8.72 -0.05 -27.14
C SER A 184 9.09 1.39 -27.53
N ASN A 185 9.01 1.71 -28.83
CA ASN A 185 9.11 3.09 -29.31
C ASN A 185 7.82 3.90 -28.99
N TYR A 186 7.32 3.79 -27.76
CA TYR A 186 6.13 4.50 -27.31
C TYR A 186 6.50 5.93 -26.90
N PRO A 187 5.69 6.96 -27.21
CA PRO A 187 6.04 8.34 -26.88
C PRO A 187 6.21 8.56 -25.38
N GLU A 188 7.34 9.15 -24.97
CA GLU A 188 7.69 9.37 -23.55
C GLU A 188 6.59 10.11 -22.77
N ASN A 189 6.03 11.16 -23.36
CA ASN A 189 4.92 11.90 -22.74
C ASN A 189 3.69 11.03 -22.46
N LYS A 190 3.43 10.01 -23.30
CA LYS A 190 2.33 9.07 -23.11
C LYS A 190 2.65 8.00 -22.06
N ILE A 191 3.92 7.60 -21.94
CA ILE A 191 4.40 6.75 -20.84
C ILE A 191 4.20 7.48 -19.51
N ASN A 192 4.61 8.75 -19.44
CA ASN A 192 4.44 9.56 -18.23
C ASN A 192 2.96 9.74 -17.87
N GLU A 193 2.10 10.06 -18.85
CA GLU A 193 0.65 10.14 -18.63
C GLU A 193 0.07 8.83 -18.07
N PHE A 194 0.47 7.69 -18.62
CA PHE A 194 0.03 6.38 -18.15
C PHE A 194 0.53 6.10 -16.72
N THR A 195 1.78 6.41 -16.45
CA THR A 195 2.44 6.16 -15.16
C THR A 195 1.82 6.99 -14.04
N GLU A 196 1.50 8.27 -14.29
CA GLU A 196 0.77 9.10 -13.32
C GLU A 196 -0.61 8.54 -12.99
N LYS A 197 -1.37 8.12 -14.01
CA LYS A 197 -2.69 7.49 -13.79
C LYS A 197 -2.58 6.16 -13.05
N LEU A 198 -1.53 5.38 -13.33
CA LEU A 198 -1.23 4.14 -12.62
C LEU A 198 -0.92 4.41 -11.14
N LYS A 199 -0.11 5.43 -10.83
CA LYS A 199 0.18 5.83 -9.44
C LYS A 199 -1.09 6.21 -8.68
N ILE A 200 -1.95 7.04 -9.27
CA ILE A 200 -3.25 7.43 -8.68
C ILE A 200 -4.13 6.20 -8.41
N TYR A 201 -4.18 5.27 -9.37
CA TYR A 201 -4.90 4.01 -9.22
C TYR A 201 -4.36 3.19 -8.04
N ILE A 202 -3.04 3.00 -7.95
CA ILE A 202 -2.39 2.21 -6.89
C ILE A 202 -2.62 2.84 -5.50
N ASP A 203 -2.54 4.16 -5.41
CA ASP A 203 -2.71 4.89 -4.15
C ASP A 203 -4.13 4.72 -3.60
N ASN A 204 -5.15 4.68 -4.47
CA ASN A 204 -6.55 4.51 -4.09
C ASN A 204 -6.97 3.05 -3.79
N LEU A 205 -6.10 2.05 -4.01
CA LEU A 205 -6.39 0.67 -3.62
C LEU A 205 -6.33 0.52 -2.09
N SER A 206 -7.40 -0.05 -1.50
CA SER A 206 -7.51 -0.33 -0.05
C SER A 206 -6.73 -1.55 0.43
N ASP A 207 -6.19 -2.36 -0.48
CA ASP A 207 -5.80 -3.75 -0.21
C ASP A 207 -4.31 -3.91 0.10
N GLU A 208 -3.97 -4.72 1.11
CA GLU A 208 -2.59 -5.15 1.44
C GLU A 208 -1.90 -5.80 0.24
N ASN A 209 -2.70 -6.39 -0.66
CA ASN A 209 -2.22 -7.12 -1.83
C ASN A 209 -1.48 -6.27 -2.87
N LYS A 210 -1.58 -4.93 -2.83
CA LYS A 210 -0.85 -4.06 -3.77
C LYS A 210 0.68 -4.16 -3.61
N HIS A 211 1.17 -4.28 -2.37
CA HIS A 211 2.58 -4.52 -2.09
C HIS A 211 3.02 -5.85 -2.71
N LYS A 212 2.27 -6.92 -2.42
CA LYS A 212 2.57 -8.25 -2.97
C LYS A 212 2.63 -8.25 -4.50
N ILE A 213 1.73 -7.56 -5.20
CA ILE A 213 1.74 -7.52 -6.67
C ILE A 213 3.00 -6.81 -7.20
N LEU A 214 3.37 -5.65 -6.63
CA LEU A 214 4.56 -4.89 -7.05
C LEU A 214 5.86 -5.68 -6.78
N TYR A 215 6.03 -6.22 -5.58
CA TYR A 215 7.24 -6.95 -5.21
C TYR A 215 7.34 -8.29 -5.96
N ASN A 216 6.24 -9.02 -6.13
CA ASN A 216 6.24 -10.23 -6.97
C ASN A 216 6.57 -9.91 -8.43
N PHE A 217 6.17 -8.76 -8.94
CA PHE A 217 6.57 -8.34 -10.28
C PHE A 217 8.09 -8.20 -10.36
N ILE A 218 8.73 -7.54 -9.39
CA ILE A 218 10.20 -7.41 -9.34
C ILE A 218 10.88 -8.78 -9.26
N LEU A 219 10.36 -9.69 -8.41
CA LEU A 219 10.92 -11.03 -8.20
C LEU A 219 10.86 -11.88 -9.49
N LYS A 220 9.77 -11.77 -10.27
CA LYS A 220 9.50 -12.65 -11.42
C LYS A 220 10.00 -12.14 -12.77
N ASN A 221 10.37 -10.87 -12.89
CA ASN A 221 10.75 -10.26 -14.16
C ASN A 221 12.19 -9.76 -14.12
N ASP A 222 12.96 -9.85 -15.21
CA ASP A 222 14.35 -9.39 -15.29
C ASP A 222 14.56 -8.11 -16.11
N ASP A 223 13.46 -7.47 -16.54
CA ASP A 223 13.55 -6.19 -17.24
C ASP A 223 13.90 -5.04 -16.28
N ASN A 224 15.16 -4.64 -16.31
CA ASN A 224 15.69 -3.57 -15.48
C ASN A 224 14.98 -2.22 -15.69
N THR A 225 14.49 -1.92 -16.89
CA THR A 225 13.80 -0.66 -17.18
C THR A 225 12.49 -0.59 -16.42
N THR A 226 11.63 -1.61 -16.57
CA THR A 226 10.35 -1.66 -15.85
C THR A 226 10.56 -1.82 -14.35
N ILE A 227 11.53 -2.63 -13.92
CA ILE A 227 11.83 -2.80 -12.48
C ILE A 227 12.21 -1.46 -11.84
N ASN A 228 13.03 -0.65 -12.53
CA ASN A 228 13.40 0.67 -12.01
C ASN A 228 12.18 1.59 -11.91
N GLU A 229 11.28 1.57 -12.89
CA GLU A 229 10.03 2.34 -12.81
C GLU A 229 9.15 1.88 -11.64
N ILE A 230 9.02 0.57 -11.44
CA ILE A 230 8.27 0.01 -10.31
C ILE A 230 8.91 0.38 -8.97
N LYS A 231 10.24 0.38 -8.86
CA LYS A 231 10.94 0.86 -7.66
C LYS A 231 10.62 2.33 -7.39
N THR A 232 10.58 3.17 -8.43
CA THR A 232 10.19 4.58 -8.31
C THR A 232 8.76 4.69 -7.78
N ILE A 233 7.82 3.92 -8.31
CA ILE A 233 6.43 3.87 -7.81
C ILE A 233 6.37 3.45 -6.33
N ILE A 234 7.08 2.39 -5.94
CA ILE A 234 7.14 1.93 -4.54
C ILE A 234 7.67 3.05 -3.62
N LYS A 235 8.70 3.77 -4.07
CA LYS A 235 9.31 4.88 -3.32
C LYS A 235 8.35 6.07 -3.18
N GLU A 236 7.76 6.52 -4.29
CA GLU A 236 6.90 7.72 -4.32
C GLU A 236 5.58 7.52 -3.57
N LEU A 237 5.05 6.30 -3.56
CA LEU A 237 3.81 5.96 -2.87
C LEU A 237 4.04 5.45 -1.44
N PHE A 238 5.28 5.48 -0.94
CA PHE A 238 5.66 5.04 0.40
C PHE A 238 5.20 3.60 0.72
N LEU A 239 5.48 2.68 -0.21
CA LEU A 239 5.05 1.28 -0.17
C LEU A 239 6.16 0.32 0.29
N LEU A 240 6.99 0.76 1.26
CA LEU A 240 7.94 -0.15 1.90
C LEU A 240 7.18 -1.25 2.66
N ASP A 241 7.53 -2.51 2.38
CA ASP A 241 7.05 -3.68 3.10
C ASP A 241 8.27 -4.47 3.61
N PHE A 242 8.37 -4.67 4.92
CA PHE A 242 9.55 -5.27 5.53
C PHE A 242 9.78 -6.72 5.08
N ASP A 243 8.72 -7.53 5.05
CA ASP A 243 8.84 -8.96 4.78
C ASP A 243 9.15 -9.22 3.30
N LEU A 244 8.47 -8.49 2.40
CA LEU A 244 8.74 -8.59 0.96
C LEU A 244 10.11 -8.00 0.60
N THR A 245 10.58 -6.98 1.33
CA THR A 245 11.94 -6.46 1.16
C THR A 245 12.98 -7.48 1.62
N ILE A 246 12.74 -8.17 2.74
CA ILE A 246 13.59 -9.27 3.22
C ILE A 246 13.63 -10.41 2.19
N GLU A 247 12.50 -10.78 1.58
CA GLU A 247 12.46 -11.78 0.51
C GLU A 247 13.34 -11.39 -0.69
N LEU A 248 13.29 -10.13 -1.11
CA LEU A 248 14.20 -9.62 -2.15
C LEU A 248 15.66 -9.70 -1.73
N ILE A 249 16.00 -9.27 -0.51
CA ILE A 249 17.37 -9.32 0.03
C ILE A 249 17.85 -10.77 0.13
N GLN A 250 17.01 -11.73 0.47
CA GLN A 250 17.44 -13.13 0.60
C GLN A 250 17.47 -13.89 -0.72
N ASN A 251 17.10 -13.24 -1.83
CA ASN A 251 17.06 -13.88 -3.13
C ASN A 251 18.45 -14.30 -3.62
N GLU A 252 18.56 -15.51 -4.18
CA GLU A 252 19.81 -16.06 -4.70
C GLU A 252 20.37 -15.27 -5.90
N ASN A 253 19.49 -14.60 -6.65
CA ASN A 253 19.90 -13.73 -7.75
C ASN A 253 20.40 -12.39 -7.19
N ILE A 254 21.70 -12.13 -7.32
CA ILE A 254 22.34 -10.93 -6.80
C ILE A 254 21.71 -9.63 -7.31
N SER A 255 21.18 -9.60 -8.53
CA SER A 255 20.47 -8.42 -9.05
C SER A 255 19.20 -8.14 -8.24
N LYS A 256 18.43 -9.18 -7.86
CA LYS A 256 17.23 -9.05 -7.01
C LYS A 256 17.59 -8.64 -5.59
N ASN A 257 18.63 -9.27 -5.05
CA ASN A 257 19.16 -8.97 -3.72
C ASN A 257 19.66 -7.52 -3.61
N LYS A 258 20.35 -6.98 -4.63
CA LYS A 258 20.68 -5.54 -4.72
C LYS A 258 19.45 -4.63 -4.86
N ILE A 259 18.39 -5.07 -5.55
CA ILE A 259 17.13 -4.32 -5.60
C ILE A 259 16.50 -4.24 -4.21
N GLY A 260 16.44 -5.36 -3.47
CA GLY A 260 15.97 -5.39 -2.09
C GLY A 260 16.76 -4.44 -1.19
N LEU A 261 18.09 -4.40 -1.34
CA LEU A 261 18.96 -3.47 -0.64
C LEU A 261 18.61 -2.00 -0.91
N SER A 262 18.28 -1.67 -2.15
CA SER A 262 17.82 -0.32 -2.52
C SER A 262 16.45 0.01 -1.93
N ILE A 263 15.50 -0.94 -1.97
CA ILE A 263 14.15 -0.73 -1.43
C ILE A 263 14.16 -0.58 0.09
N ALA A 264 15.10 -1.23 0.79
CA ALA A 264 15.28 -1.07 2.23
C ALA A 264 15.54 0.39 2.69
N THR A 265 15.91 1.28 1.76
CA THR A 265 16.06 2.72 2.04
C THR A 265 14.77 3.53 1.91
N PHE A 266 13.70 2.94 1.37
CA PHE A 266 12.44 3.64 1.12
C PHE A 266 11.63 3.83 2.41
N ASP A 267 10.43 4.40 2.26
CA ASP A 267 9.59 4.79 3.38
C ASP A 267 8.21 4.14 3.36
N LYS A 268 7.61 4.04 4.54
CA LYS A 268 6.17 3.81 4.74
C LYS A 268 5.46 5.14 4.90
N SER A 269 4.16 5.17 4.57
CA SER A 269 3.34 6.37 4.76
C SER A 269 3.28 6.83 6.23
N HIS A 270 3.34 5.88 7.17
CA HIS A 270 3.34 6.11 8.60
C HIS A 270 4.23 5.07 9.30
N TYR A 271 4.82 5.47 10.42
CA TYR A 271 5.61 4.60 11.28
C TYR A 271 5.03 4.55 12.70
N ASP A 272 5.15 3.40 13.33
CA ASP A 272 4.93 3.21 14.76
C ASP A 272 6.15 2.58 15.47
N TYR A 273 6.06 2.36 16.78
CA TYR A 273 7.15 1.78 17.56
C TYR A 273 7.50 0.34 17.13
N ASN A 274 6.52 -0.44 16.66
CA ASN A 274 6.73 -1.83 16.25
C ASN A 274 7.51 -1.92 14.93
N ASP A 275 7.47 -0.88 14.09
CA ASP A 275 8.23 -0.83 12.84
C ASP A 275 9.76 -0.85 13.05
N ILE A 276 10.24 -0.52 14.25
CA ILE A 276 11.66 -0.68 14.63
C ILE A 276 12.10 -2.14 14.49
N GLU A 277 11.24 -3.09 14.86
CA GLU A 277 11.53 -4.52 14.71
C GLU A 277 11.65 -4.90 13.23
N GLY A 278 10.79 -4.35 12.36
CA GLY A 278 10.86 -4.54 10.92
C GLY A 278 12.21 -4.12 10.33
N PHE A 279 12.71 -2.95 10.72
CA PHE A 279 14.03 -2.47 10.30
C PHE A 279 15.19 -3.32 10.84
N ASN A 280 15.12 -3.76 12.10
CA ASN A 280 16.12 -4.65 12.67
C ASN A 280 16.20 -5.97 11.90
N ARG A 281 15.05 -6.54 11.51
CA ARG A 281 15.00 -7.75 10.67
C ARG A 281 15.60 -7.53 9.28
N ILE A 282 15.38 -6.36 8.67
CA ILE A 282 16.07 -5.99 7.41
C ILE A 282 17.59 -5.94 7.63
N THR A 283 18.08 -5.27 8.68
CA THR A 283 19.51 -5.18 8.98
C THR A 283 20.15 -6.55 9.19
N GLU A 284 19.48 -7.45 9.93
CA GLU A 284 19.93 -8.83 10.11
C GLU A 284 20.00 -9.57 8.77
N SER A 285 18.97 -9.44 7.93
CA SER A 285 18.95 -10.05 6.60
C SER A 285 20.10 -9.54 5.73
N ILE A 286 20.36 -8.23 5.70
CA ILE A 286 21.49 -7.64 4.98
C ILE A 286 22.82 -8.23 5.46
N ASN A 287 23.04 -8.35 6.76
CA ASN A 287 24.31 -8.92 7.27
C ASN A 287 24.55 -10.37 6.82
N ASN A 288 23.48 -11.12 6.56
CA ASN A 288 23.55 -12.55 6.20
C ASN A 288 23.54 -12.81 4.68
N SER A 289 23.02 -11.88 3.87
CA SER A 289 22.76 -12.11 2.45
C SER A 289 23.85 -11.64 1.47
N PHE A 290 24.93 -11.00 1.96
CA PHE A 290 26.04 -10.52 1.09
C PHE A 290 27.41 -11.12 1.46
N PRO A 291 27.63 -12.44 1.24
CA PRO A 291 28.92 -13.06 1.50
C PRO A 291 30.01 -12.60 0.52
N LYS A 292 31.27 -12.78 0.91
CA LYS A 292 32.41 -12.58 -0.01
C LYS A 292 32.29 -13.53 -1.20
N ARG A 293 32.37 -12.99 -2.41
CA ARG A 293 32.31 -13.74 -3.69
C ARG A 293 33.70 -13.98 -4.29
N GLY A 294 34.67 -13.14 -3.94
CA GLY A 294 36.08 -13.34 -4.26
C GLY A 294 36.85 -14.09 -3.17
N THR A 295 38.00 -14.65 -3.52
CA THR A 295 38.88 -15.39 -2.60
C THR A 295 40.19 -14.62 -2.38
N LYS A 296 40.69 -14.58 -1.14
CA LYS A 296 42.03 -14.05 -0.84
C LYS A 296 43.06 -15.16 -0.92
N SER A 297 44.22 -14.92 -1.53
CA SER A 297 45.31 -15.90 -1.63
C SER A 297 46.69 -15.24 -1.63
N LEU A 298 47.73 -16.05 -1.53
CA LEU A 298 49.13 -15.63 -1.62
C LEU A 298 49.70 -16.02 -2.99
N LYS A 299 50.29 -15.05 -3.70
CA LYS A 299 50.95 -15.29 -5.00
C LYS A 299 52.45 -15.10 -4.88
N LYS A 300 53.22 -16.10 -5.33
CA LYS A 300 54.68 -16.04 -5.40
C LYS A 300 55.11 -15.03 -6.47
N GLN A 301 56.08 -14.19 -6.15
CA GLN A 301 56.70 -13.30 -7.12
C GLN A 301 57.68 -14.08 -8.01
N ILE A 302 57.64 -13.84 -9.33
CA ILE A 302 58.43 -14.60 -10.33
C ILE A 302 59.96 -14.49 -10.07
N LEU A 303 60.39 -13.43 -9.38
CA LEU A 303 61.80 -13.10 -9.12
C LEU A 303 62.16 -12.98 -7.63
N SER A 304 61.27 -13.38 -6.71
CA SER A 304 61.51 -13.29 -5.26
C SER A 304 60.80 -14.41 -4.50
N SER A 305 61.43 -14.89 -3.44
CA SER A 305 60.81 -15.80 -2.46
C SER A 305 59.74 -15.10 -1.60
N LYS A 306 59.52 -13.80 -1.77
CA LYS A 306 58.44 -13.05 -1.11
C LYS A 306 57.09 -13.35 -1.75
N GLU A 307 56.14 -13.74 -0.92
CA GLU A 307 54.73 -13.89 -1.29
C GLU A 307 54.00 -12.55 -1.14
N LYS A 308 53.08 -12.26 -2.05
CA LYS A 308 52.22 -11.07 -1.98
C LYS A 308 50.77 -11.51 -1.84
N GLU A 309 50.05 -10.87 -0.92
CA GLU A 309 48.60 -11.03 -0.83
C GLU A 309 47.92 -10.49 -2.09
N VAL A 310 47.01 -11.30 -2.62
CA VAL A 310 46.15 -10.98 -3.75
C VAL A 310 44.74 -11.44 -3.42
N TRP A 311 43.77 -10.94 -4.17
CA TRP A 311 42.44 -11.52 -4.19
C TRP A 311 42.01 -11.82 -5.61
N ILE A 312 41.29 -12.92 -5.77
CA ILE A 312 40.77 -13.41 -7.03
C ILE A 312 39.28 -13.06 -7.04
N CYS A 313 38.91 -12.21 -7.99
CA CYS A 313 37.52 -11.82 -8.21
C CYS A 313 36.72 -13.01 -8.78
N GLU A 314 35.41 -12.98 -8.63
CA GLU A 314 34.48 -13.97 -9.20
C GLU A 314 34.60 -14.07 -10.73
N CYS A 315 35.00 -12.99 -11.42
CA CYS A 315 35.32 -13.03 -12.85
C CYS A 315 36.69 -13.68 -13.16
N SER A 316 37.30 -14.35 -12.18
CA SER A 316 38.62 -15.00 -12.24
C SER A 316 39.83 -14.06 -12.38
N LYS A 317 39.63 -12.73 -12.38
CA LYS A 317 40.73 -11.76 -12.40
C LYS A 317 41.45 -11.71 -11.05
N THR A 318 42.78 -11.84 -11.07
CA THR A 318 43.62 -11.59 -9.89
C THR A 318 43.92 -10.11 -9.72
N ASN A 319 43.70 -9.58 -8.52
CA ASN A 319 43.93 -8.19 -8.13
C ASN A 319 44.91 -8.14 -6.95
N ASN A 320 45.66 -7.04 -6.80
CA ASN A 320 46.48 -6.86 -5.60
C ASN A 320 45.58 -6.70 -4.36
N ALA A 321 46.06 -7.09 -3.18
CA ALA A 321 45.31 -6.90 -1.93
C ALA A 321 44.91 -5.44 -1.63
N THR A 322 45.64 -4.45 -2.16
CA THR A 322 45.34 -3.02 -2.00
C THR A 322 44.26 -2.52 -2.95
N ASN A 323 43.91 -3.28 -3.99
CA ASN A 323 42.84 -2.91 -4.91
C ASN A 323 41.50 -3.25 -4.27
N GLU A 324 40.67 -2.25 -4.01
CA GLU A 324 39.31 -2.44 -3.50
C GLU A 324 38.38 -3.04 -4.56
N TYR A 325 38.51 -2.59 -5.81
CA TYR A 325 37.72 -3.04 -6.95
C TYR A 325 38.54 -3.85 -7.94
N CYS A 326 37.88 -4.81 -8.57
CA CYS A 326 38.47 -5.65 -9.60
C CYS A 326 38.83 -4.82 -10.83
N SER A 327 40.05 -4.95 -11.32
CA SER A 327 40.54 -4.19 -12.48
C SER A 327 39.91 -4.62 -13.82
N SER A 328 38.99 -5.56 -13.82
CA SER A 328 38.36 -6.12 -15.03
C SER A 328 36.86 -5.95 -15.06
N CYS A 329 36.17 -6.24 -13.96
CA CYS A 329 34.71 -6.11 -13.90
C CYS A 329 34.24 -4.99 -12.97
N GLU A 330 35.18 -4.27 -12.33
CA GLU A 330 34.93 -3.13 -11.44
C GLU A 330 34.13 -3.44 -10.18
N ASN A 331 33.82 -4.72 -9.93
CA ASN A 331 33.19 -5.16 -8.70
C ASN A 331 34.24 -5.33 -7.59
N ASP A 332 33.85 -5.02 -6.35
CA ASP A 332 34.59 -5.36 -5.15
C ASP A 332 34.54 -6.88 -4.86
N ILE A 333 35.08 -7.28 -3.70
CA ILE A 333 35.11 -8.70 -3.29
C ILE A 333 33.71 -9.27 -2.94
N TYR A 334 32.70 -8.42 -2.76
CA TYR A 334 31.31 -8.79 -2.46
C TYR A 334 30.41 -8.74 -3.71
N GLY A 335 30.90 -8.25 -4.84
CA GLY A 335 30.19 -8.20 -6.11
C GLY A 335 29.54 -6.84 -6.42
N PHE A 336 29.94 -5.76 -5.76
CA PHE A 336 29.41 -4.41 -5.95
C PHE A 336 30.36 -3.50 -6.70
N LYS A 337 29.82 -2.68 -7.60
CA LYS A 337 30.55 -1.55 -8.21
C LYS A 337 30.63 -0.38 -7.24
N SER A 338 31.60 0.49 -7.46
CA SER A 338 31.76 1.73 -6.66
C SER A 338 30.57 2.68 -6.75
N SER A 339 29.81 2.63 -7.85
CA SER A 339 28.59 3.43 -8.05
C SER A 339 27.34 2.81 -7.41
N GLU A 340 27.41 1.57 -6.95
CA GLU A 340 26.28 0.87 -6.36
C GLU A 340 26.20 1.12 -4.85
N LEU A 341 24.96 1.15 -4.34
CA LEU A 341 24.66 1.29 -2.93
C LEU A 341 25.19 0.09 -2.15
N GLN A 342 26.03 0.35 -1.15
CA GLN A 342 26.70 -0.70 -0.37
C GLN A 342 25.86 -1.15 0.83
N PRO A 343 25.91 -2.45 1.21
CA PRO A 343 25.22 -2.97 2.39
C PRO A 343 25.44 -2.15 3.66
N LYS A 344 26.69 -1.73 3.90
CA LYS A 344 27.06 -0.92 5.06
C LYS A 344 26.35 0.42 5.10
N GLN A 345 26.25 1.11 3.95
CA GLN A 345 25.59 2.41 3.84
C GLN A 345 24.09 2.31 4.15
N VAL A 346 23.45 1.22 3.70
CA VAL A 346 22.04 0.97 3.99
C VAL A 346 21.82 0.68 5.48
N ILE A 347 22.70 -0.10 6.10
CA ILE A 347 22.62 -0.36 7.55
C ILE A 347 22.77 0.95 8.33
N GLU A 348 23.74 1.79 8.00
CA GLU A 348 23.93 3.11 8.63
C GLU A 348 22.67 3.98 8.50
N TYR A 349 22.06 4.02 7.31
CA TYR A 349 20.81 4.74 7.05
C TYR A 349 19.62 4.18 7.84
N ILE A 350 19.49 2.85 7.95
CA ILE A 350 18.43 2.21 8.74
C ILE A 350 18.60 2.53 10.23
N VAL A 351 19.82 2.52 10.75
CA VAL A 351 20.10 2.86 12.17
C VAL A 351 19.71 4.30 12.47
N GLU A 352 20.01 5.24 11.57
CA GLU A 352 19.55 6.63 11.68
C GLU A 352 18.01 6.69 11.71
N LYS A 353 17.34 5.98 10.80
CA LYS A 353 15.87 5.94 10.72
C LYS A 353 15.24 5.37 11.99
N ILE A 354 15.77 4.26 12.54
CA ILE A 354 15.33 3.69 13.82
C ILE A 354 15.47 4.71 14.94
N THR A 355 16.58 5.45 14.99
CA THR A 355 16.83 6.47 16.02
C THR A 355 15.76 7.55 15.98
N ILE A 356 15.46 8.08 14.79
CA ILE A 356 14.42 9.11 14.58
C ILE A 356 13.03 8.59 14.98
N ILE A 357 12.65 7.39 14.55
CA ILE A 357 11.36 6.78 14.90
C ILE A 357 11.23 6.62 16.42
N ASN A 358 12.29 6.15 17.08
CA ASN A 358 12.33 5.94 18.52
C ASN A 358 12.21 7.26 19.30
N GLU A 359 12.87 8.34 18.85
CA GLU A 359 12.75 9.66 19.46
C GLU A 359 11.32 10.21 19.34
N LEU A 360 10.71 10.13 18.16
CA LEU A 360 9.36 10.66 17.90
C LEU A 360 8.25 9.85 18.59
N THR A 361 8.46 8.55 18.84
CA THR A 361 7.45 7.67 19.48
C THR A 361 7.61 7.57 21.00
N LYS A 362 8.78 7.88 21.56
CA LYS A 362 9.00 7.90 23.01
C LYS A 362 8.35 9.07 23.72
N GLU A 363 8.15 10.20 23.05
CA GLU A 363 7.46 11.35 23.64
C GLU A 363 5.95 11.12 23.87
N THR A 364 5.40 10.01 23.37
CA THR A 364 3.97 9.66 23.46
C THR A 364 3.60 8.62 24.53
N ASN A 365 4.56 8.14 25.34
CA ASN A 365 4.31 7.18 26.44
C ASN A 365 4.41 7.78 27.84
#